data_AF-A0A1G2WL86-F1
#
_entry.id   AF-A0A1G2WL86-F1
#
_cell.length_a   1.000
_cell.length_b   1.000
_cell.length_c   1.000
_cell.angle_alpha   90.00
_cell.angle_beta   90.00
_cell.angle_gamma   90.00
#
_symmetry.space_group_name_H-M   'P 1'
#
loop_
_entity.id
_entity.type
_entity.pdbx_description
1 polymer ?
#
loop_
_entity_poly.entity_id
_entity_poly.type
_entity_poly.pdbx_seq_one_letter_code
_entity_poly.pdbx_strand_id
1 'polypeptide(L)'
;MIADKRVITDDTLKRKVSIVGLNEGMTPGGFLQVQIEVLNQKNSMQNFSYRFEWFDMNGVLINTPTSVWIPRQIEGQETLSITAVAPTTTAKDFRVKFMENVRKD
;
A
#
# COMPACT_ATOMS: atom_id res chain seq x y z
N MET A 1 12.82 -3.48 -8.43
CA MET A 1 11.35 -3.59 -8.27
C MET A 1 11.07 -4.88 -7.53
N ILE A 2 10.16 -4.81 -6.55
CA ILE A 2 9.67 -6.00 -5.85
C ILE A 2 8.34 -6.39 -6.48
N ALA A 3 8.24 -7.64 -6.91
CA ALA A 3 7.00 -8.22 -7.38
C ALA A 3 6.39 -9.05 -6.23
N ASP A 4 5.33 -8.55 -5.63
CA ASP A 4 4.51 -9.28 -4.67
C ASP A 4 3.06 -9.23 -5.13
N LYS A 5 2.40 -10.40 -5.22
CA LYS A 5 1.01 -10.54 -5.66
C LYS A 5 0.00 -9.81 -4.76
N ARG A 6 0.41 -9.47 -3.53
CA ARG A 6 -0.39 -8.71 -2.56
C ARG A 6 -0.32 -7.20 -2.79
N VAL A 7 0.57 -6.74 -3.66
CA VAL A 7 0.65 -5.34 -4.08
C VAL A 7 0.04 -5.18 -5.46
N ILE A 8 -1.12 -4.52 -5.52
CA ILE A 8 -1.85 -4.27 -6.75
C ILE A 8 -1.72 -2.79 -7.09
N THR A 9 -1.12 -2.47 -8.21
CA THR A 9 -1.02 -1.10 -8.72
C THR A 9 -1.79 -1.02 -10.03
N ASP A 10 -2.68 -0.03 -10.16
CA ASP A 10 -3.42 0.16 -11.39
C ASP A 10 -2.50 0.43 -12.60
N ASP A 11 -3.06 0.26 -13.80
CA ASP A 11 -2.27 0.28 -15.02
C ASP A 11 -1.65 1.65 -15.32
N THR A 12 -2.26 2.73 -14.84
CA THR A 12 -1.78 4.08 -15.10
C THR A 12 -0.66 4.46 -14.14
N LEU A 13 -0.79 4.15 -12.85
CA LEU A 13 0.23 4.42 -11.84
C LEU A 13 1.43 3.48 -11.96
N LYS A 14 1.24 2.21 -12.36
CA LYS A 14 2.35 1.24 -12.49
C LYS A 14 3.41 1.65 -13.53
N ARG A 15 3.09 2.58 -14.42
CA ARG A 15 4.02 3.15 -15.41
C ARG A 15 4.84 4.34 -14.87
N LYS A 16 4.53 4.78 -13.65
CA LYS A 16 5.05 6.00 -13.03
C LYS A 16 5.76 5.74 -11.73
N VAL A 17 5.29 4.75 -10.97
CA VAL A 17 5.89 4.38 -9.69
C VAL A 17 6.33 2.92 -9.69
N SER A 18 7.29 2.61 -8.83
CA SER A 18 7.79 1.27 -8.59
C SER A 18 7.74 0.95 -7.10
N ILE A 19 7.37 -0.29 -6.78
CA ILE A 19 7.55 -0.81 -5.42
C ILE A 19 9.02 -1.24 -5.29
N VAL A 20 9.72 -0.61 -4.36
CA VAL A 20 11.16 -0.83 -4.13
C VAL A 20 11.47 -1.49 -2.80
N GLY A 21 10.52 -1.47 -1.87
CA GLY A 21 10.61 -2.11 -0.56
C GLY A 21 9.26 -2.67 -0.11
N LEU A 22 9.29 -3.83 0.53
CA LEU A 22 8.17 -4.45 1.23
C LEU A 22 8.75 -5.17 2.45
N ASN A 23 8.36 -4.74 3.64
CA ASN A 23 8.73 -5.36 4.90
C ASN A 23 7.47 -5.69 5.70
N GLU A 24 7.50 -6.84 6.36
CA GLU A 24 6.44 -7.29 7.26
C GLU A 24 7.03 -7.58 8.63
N GLY A 25 6.23 -7.34 9.66
CA GLY A 25 6.63 -7.62 11.03
C GLY A 25 5.42 -7.72 11.95
N MET A 26 5.70 -7.99 13.21
CA MET A 26 4.70 -7.95 14.27
C MET A 26 5.04 -6.82 15.22
N THR A 27 4.05 -6.02 15.59
CA THR A 27 4.20 -5.09 16.71
C THR A 27 4.35 -5.87 18.02
N PRO A 28 4.87 -5.26 19.10
CA PRO A 28 4.91 -5.91 20.42
C PRO A 28 3.53 -6.36 20.92
N GLY A 29 2.45 -5.73 20.45
CA GLY A 29 1.06 -6.10 20.75
C GLY A 29 0.52 -7.26 19.90
N GLY A 30 1.32 -7.88 19.03
CA GLY A 30 0.92 -9.02 18.21
C GLY A 30 0.09 -8.66 16.97
N PHE A 31 0.13 -7.40 16.54
CA PHE A 31 -0.53 -6.95 15.31
C PHE A 31 0.43 -7.04 14.14
N LEU A 32 -0.06 -7.52 13.00
CA LEU A 32 0.68 -7.46 11.75
C LEU A 32 0.95 -6.00 11.37
N GLN A 33 2.19 -5.68 11.02
CA GLN A 33 2.62 -4.38 10.52
C GLN A 33 3.31 -4.57 9.18
N VAL A 34 2.98 -3.71 8.23
CA VAL A 34 3.52 -3.74 6.86
C VAL A 34 4.09 -2.37 6.52
N GLN A 35 5.27 -2.35 5.92
CA GLN A 35 5.89 -1.15 5.33
C GLN A 35 6.09 -1.39 3.84
N ILE A 36 5.63 -0.45 3.01
CA ILE A 36 5.83 -0.42 1.56
C ILE A 36 6.64 0.82 1.20
N GLU A 37 7.68 0.65 0.39
CA GLU A 37 8.43 1.75 -0.20
C GLU A 37 8.08 1.90 -1.67
N VAL A 38 7.58 3.08 -2.02
CA VAL A 38 7.13 3.45 -3.35
C VAL A 38 8.08 4.50 -3.90
N LEU A 39 8.76 4.19 -5.01
CA LEU A 39 9.61 5.12 -5.74
C LEU A 39 8.80 5.77 -6.87
N ASN A 40 8.82 7.10 -6.94
CA ASN A 40 8.37 7.82 -8.13
C ASN A 40 9.49 7.83 -9.18
N GLN A 41 9.25 7.20 -10.33
CA GLN A 41 10.23 7.12 -11.42
C GLN A 41 10.17 8.35 -12.35
N LYS A 42 9.20 9.25 -12.16
CA LYS A 42 9.05 10.48 -12.92
C LYS A 42 9.78 11.62 -12.23
N ASN A 43 10.16 12.64 -13.00
CA ASN A 43 10.69 13.90 -12.47
C ASN A 43 9.57 14.82 -11.94
N SER A 44 8.31 14.53 -12.31
CA SER A 44 7.14 15.25 -11.84
C SER A 44 6.49 14.54 -10.66
N MET A 45 5.89 15.35 -9.80
CA MET A 45 5.05 14.92 -8.70
C MET A 45 3.88 14.06 -9.18
N GLN A 46 3.58 12.98 -8.44
CA GLN A 46 2.47 12.08 -8.71
C GLN A 46 1.48 12.08 -7.55
N ASN A 47 0.19 11.99 -7.89
CA ASN A 47 -0.90 11.85 -6.93
C ASN A 47 -1.53 10.46 -7.07
N PHE A 48 -1.68 9.77 -5.95
CA PHE A 48 -2.31 8.45 -5.92
C PHE A 48 -3.06 8.24 -4.62
N SER A 49 -3.92 7.25 -4.59
CA SER A 49 -4.51 6.73 -3.35
C SER A 49 -4.06 5.30 -3.12
N TYR A 50 -3.99 4.91 -1.86
CA TYR A 50 -3.74 3.53 -1.48
C TYR A 50 -4.80 3.01 -0.51
N ARG A 51 -5.00 1.70 -0.47
CA ARG A 51 -5.93 1.03 0.45
C ARG A 51 -5.35 -0.29 0.92
N PHE A 52 -5.37 -0.53 2.22
CA PHE A 52 -5.07 -1.83 2.81
C PHE A 52 -6.36 -2.65 3.02
N GLU A 53 -6.25 -3.93 2.68
CA GLU A 53 -7.19 -5.00 2.98
C GLU A 53 -6.44 -6.00 3.87
N TRP A 54 -7.09 -6.47 4.93
CA TRP A 54 -6.50 -7.41 5.89
C TRP A 54 -7.25 -8.73 5.83
N PHE A 55 -6.52 -9.83 5.93
CA PHE A 55 -7.08 -11.17 5.82
C PHE A 55 -6.74 -11.98 7.07
N ASP A 56 -7.67 -12.83 7.50
CA ASP A 56 -7.43 -13.77 8.60
C ASP A 56 -6.57 -14.97 8.15
N MET A 57 -6.37 -15.95 9.05
CA MET A 57 -5.56 -17.14 8.75
C MET A 57 -6.10 -17.99 7.59
N ASN A 58 -7.39 -17.87 7.27
CA ASN A 58 -8.04 -18.64 6.22
C ASN A 58 -8.08 -17.85 4.90
N GLY A 59 -7.49 -16.66 4.84
CA GLY A 59 -7.55 -15.78 3.69
C GLY A 59 -8.89 -15.06 3.53
N VAL A 60 -9.72 -15.01 4.58
CA VAL A 60 -11.00 -14.30 4.55
C VAL A 60 -10.77 -12.83 4.86
N LEU A 61 -11.38 -11.93 4.07
CA LEU A 61 -11.29 -10.49 4.27
C LEU A 61 -11.90 -10.09 5.62
N ILE A 62 -11.12 -9.38 6.44
CA ILE A 62 -11.59 -8.81 7.69
C ILE A 62 -12.22 -7.44 7.36
N ASN A 63 -13.54 -7.35 7.45
CA ASN A 63 -14.25 -6.09 7.24
C ASN A 63 -13.95 -5.12 8.38
N THR A 64 -13.24 -4.03 8.07
CA THR A 64 -12.93 -2.99 9.05
C THR A 64 -13.27 -1.60 8.51
N PRO A 65 -13.65 -0.66 9.39
CA PRO A 65 -13.85 0.75 9.01
C PRO A 65 -12.57 1.42 8.48
N THR A 66 -11.40 0.85 8.76
CA THR A 66 -10.09 1.38 8.36
C THR A 66 -9.68 1.01 6.94
N SER A 67 -10.42 0.14 6.26
CA SER A 67 -10.17 -0.20 4.85
C SER A 67 -10.75 0.86 3.92
N VAL A 68 -10.14 2.05 3.95
CA VAL A 68 -10.50 3.21 3.12
C VAL A 68 -9.38 3.57 2.14
N TRP A 69 -9.71 4.31 1.09
CA TRP A 69 -8.72 4.90 0.18
C TRP A 69 -8.10 6.14 0.82
N ILE A 70 -6.78 6.16 0.94
CA ILE A 70 -6.01 7.24 1.54
C ILE A 70 -5.21 7.94 0.44
N PRO A 71 -5.43 9.24 0.19
CA PRO A 71 -4.68 9.98 -0.82
C PRO A 71 -3.26 10.28 -0.35
N ARG A 72 -2.32 10.29 -1.30
CA ARG A 72 -0.91 10.63 -1.15
C ARG A 72 -0.40 11.39 -2.36
N GLN A 73 0.64 12.16 -2.08
CA GLN A 73 1.50 12.79 -3.07
C GLN A 73 2.92 12.27 -2.88
N ILE A 74 3.66 12.13 -3.97
CA ILE A 74 5.08 11.78 -3.97
C ILE A 74 5.80 12.67 -4.98
N GLU A 75 6.86 13.34 -4.55
CA GLU A 75 7.65 14.24 -5.39
C GLU A 75 8.44 13.47 -6.45
N GLY A 76 8.93 14.18 -7.46
CA GLY A 76 9.76 13.61 -8.52
C GLY A 76 11.00 12.93 -7.94
N GLN A 77 11.30 11.71 -8.38
CA GLN A 77 12.43 10.89 -7.91
C GLN A 77 12.45 10.57 -6.39
N GLU A 78 11.39 10.90 -5.65
CA GLU A 78 11.27 10.58 -4.22
C GLU A 78 10.97 9.09 -4.01
N THR A 79 11.46 8.53 -2.91
CA THR A 79 10.97 7.27 -2.35
C THR A 79 10.15 7.56 -1.09
N LEU A 80 8.86 7.20 -1.12
CA LEU A 80 7.94 7.35 -0.02
C LEU A 80 7.75 6.03 0.72
N SER A 81 7.82 6.07 2.06
CA SER A 81 7.44 4.94 2.92
C SER A 81 5.99 5.05 3.39
N ILE A 82 5.23 3.97 3.21
CA ILE A 82 3.84 3.81 3.65
C ILE A 82 3.78 2.65 4.64
N THR A 83 3.34 2.94 5.86
CA THR A 83 3.20 1.94 6.92
C THR A 83 1.73 1.76 7.29
N ALA A 84 1.33 0.51 7.50
CA ALA A 84 0.01 0.16 8.01
C ALA A 84 0.12 -0.92 9.09
N VAL A 85 -0.71 -0.79 10.13
CA VAL A 85 -0.86 -1.80 11.19
C VAL A 85 -2.25 -2.39 11.08
N ALA A 86 -2.33 -3.71 11.20
CA ALA A 86 -3.60 -4.41 11.16
C ALA A 86 -4.52 -3.95 12.31
N PRO A 87 -5.82 -3.83 12.05
CA PRO A 87 -6.79 -3.38 13.05
C PRO A 87 -7.08 -4.45 14.12
N THR A 88 -6.73 -5.71 13.88
CA THR A 88 -6.93 -6.83 14.79
C THR A 88 -5.71 -7.74 14.79
N THR A 89 -5.50 -8.49 15.87
CA THR A 89 -4.44 -9.51 15.97
C THR A 89 -4.77 -10.79 15.18
N THR A 90 -6.02 -10.93 14.74
CA THR A 90 -6.48 -12.04 13.88
C THR A 90 -6.07 -11.88 12.43
N ALA A 91 -5.70 -10.67 11.99
CA ALA A 91 -5.12 -10.45 10.67
C ALA A 91 -3.77 -11.18 10.56
N LYS A 92 -3.62 -12.01 9.54
CA LYS A 92 -2.43 -12.81 9.24
C LYS A 92 -1.86 -12.57 7.85
N ASP A 93 -2.61 -11.88 6.98
CA ASP A 93 -2.12 -11.45 5.68
C ASP A 93 -2.73 -10.11 5.30
N PHE A 94 -2.21 -9.53 4.22
CA PHE A 94 -2.65 -8.25 3.71
C PHE A 94 -2.74 -8.24 2.18
N ARG A 95 -3.41 -7.21 1.67
CA ARG A 95 -3.27 -6.73 0.30
C ARG A 95 -3.27 -5.22 0.34
N VAL A 96 -2.42 -4.61 -0.46
CA VAL A 96 -2.43 -3.17 -0.69
C VAL A 96 -2.76 -2.89 -2.14
N LYS A 97 -3.67 -1.95 -2.36
CA LYS A 97 -4.07 -1.46 -3.68
C LYS A 97 -3.59 -0.03 -3.83
N PHE A 98 -3.00 0.30 -4.96
CA PHE A 98 -2.58 1.65 -5.36
C PHE A 98 -3.33 2.05 -6.63
N MET A 99 -3.90 3.24 -6.63
CA MET A 99 -4.70 3.77 -7.73
C MET A 99 -4.29 5.21 -8.01
N GLU A 100 -4.10 5.55 -9.27
CA GLU A 100 -3.81 6.92 -9.65
C GLU A 100 -5.00 7.84 -9.36
N ASN A 101 -4.73 9.00 -8.75
CA ASN A 101 -5.75 10.03 -8.60
C ASN A 101 -5.74 10.89 -9.85
N VAL A 102 -6.61 10.56 -10.81
CA VAL A 102 -6.82 11.43 -11.97
C VAL A 102 -7.57 12.67 -11.50
N ARG A 103 -6.92 13.84 -11.56
CA ARG A 103 -7.64 15.11 -11.45
C ARG A 103 -8.65 15.14 -12.59
N LYS A 104 -9.95 15.24 -12.25
CA LYS A 104 -10.91 15.73 -13.22
C LYS A 104 -10.67 17.23 -13.30
N ASP A 105 -9.99 17.64 -14.37
CA ASP A 105 -9.93 19.04 -14.79
C ASP A 105 -11.33 19.53 -15.20
#